data_AF-A0A565BE27-F1
#
_entry.id   AF-A0A565BE27-F1
#
_cell.length_a   1.000
_cell.length_b   1.000
_cell.length_c   1.000
_cell.angle_alpha   90.00
_cell.angle_beta   90.00
_cell.angle_gamma   90.00
#
_symmetry.space_group_name_H-M   'P 1'
#
loop_
_entity.id
_entity.type
_entity.pdbx_description
1 polymer ?
#
loop_
_entity_poly.entity_id
_entity_poly.type
_entity_poly.pdbx_seq_one_letter_code
_entity_poly.pdbx_strand_id
1 'polypeptide(L)'
;MAQLVQPIANGAFVLSIDTDFDGCMKLIKEITSELPIYLPNSLNSLRLEGQKTAAIEILQQFNWEVPDWVIVPGGNLGNIYAFYKGFKMCHELGLVDRMPRLICAQAANANPLYLHSDPGPEANAFLLGLQARPCLHYKSGWKDFKPVKANTTFASAIQIGDPVSIDRAVYTLRNCDGIVEEATEEELMDVMAQADSTGMFVCPHTGVALTALFKLRNQGVITDRTVVVSTAHRLKFSQSKIDYHSKAIPDMACRFSNPLK
;
A
#
# COMPACT_ATOMS: atom_id res chain seq x y z
N MET A 1 -15.75 15.63 -8.71
CA MET A 1 -16.69 15.89 -7.60
C MET A 1 -16.81 14.73 -6.59
N ALA A 2 -16.80 13.46 -7.02
CA ALA A 2 -17.02 12.30 -6.13
C ALA A 2 -16.04 12.17 -4.95
N GLN A 3 -14.76 12.54 -5.09
CA GLN A 3 -13.77 12.44 -4.01
C GLN A 3 -14.04 13.39 -2.82
N LEU A 4 -14.77 14.49 -3.05
CA LEU A 4 -15.04 15.52 -2.04
C LEU A 4 -16.44 15.38 -1.42
N VAL A 5 -17.21 14.36 -1.81
CA VAL A 5 -18.59 14.18 -1.30
C VAL A 5 -18.65 14.08 0.22
N GLN A 6 -17.73 13.32 0.84
CA GLN A 6 -17.70 13.16 2.30
C GLN A 6 -17.27 14.46 3.00
N PRO A 7 -16.17 15.13 2.63
CA PRO A 7 -15.84 16.45 3.21
C PRO A 7 -17.00 17.45 3.12
N ILE A 8 -17.60 17.62 1.94
CA ILE A 8 -18.68 18.58 1.72
C ILE A 8 -19.90 18.23 2.58
N ALA A 9 -20.31 16.96 2.60
CA ALA A 9 -21.45 16.51 3.41
C ALA A 9 -21.22 16.65 4.92
N ASN A 10 -19.97 16.57 5.38
CA ASN A 10 -19.59 16.80 6.78
C ASN A 10 -19.37 18.28 7.12
N GLY A 11 -19.70 19.21 6.21
CA GLY A 11 -19.58 20.65 6.45
C GLY A 11 -18.15 21.18 6.40
N ALA A 12 -17.21 20.46 5.76
CA ALA A 12 -15.86 20.97 5.56
C ALA A 12 -15.88 22.21 4.66
N PHE A 13 -15.08 23.21 5.01
CA PHE A 13 -14.88 24.39 4.17
C PHE A 13 -13.89 24.06 3.05
N VAL A 14 -14.43 23.81 1.85
CA VAL A 14 -13.65 23.39 0.67
C VAL A 14 -13.36 24.59 -0.22
N LEU A 15 -12.09 24.95 -0.36
CA LEU A 15 -11.63 26.00 -1.25
C LEU A 15 -11.11 25.40 -2.57
N SER A 16 -11.71 25.81 -3.69
CA SER A 16 -11.16 25.57 -5.02
C SER A 16 -10.23 26.73 -5.36
N ILE A 17 -8.92 26.51 -5.23
CA ILE A 17 -7.91 27.54 -5.48
C ILE A 17 -7.48 27.45 -6.95
N ASP A 18 -7.47 28.58 -7.65
CA ASP A 18 -7.03 28.67 -9.04
C ASP A 18 -5.49 28.68 -9.13
N THR A 19 -4.89 27.52 -8.87
CA THR A 19 -3.46 27.28 -8.91
C THR A 19 -3.17 25.78 -9.01
N ASP A 20 -1.91 25.41 -9.21
CA ASP A 20 -1.46 24.02 -9.22
C ASP A 20 -1.20 23.47 -7.80
N PHE A 21 -0.71 22.24 -7.70
CA PHE A 21 -0.44 21.60 -6.40
C PHE A 21 0.61 22.36 -5.59
N ASP A 22 1.67 22.84 -6.23
CA ASP A 22 2.76 23.54 -5.57
C ASP A 22 2.32 24.91 -5.06
N GLY A 23 1.54 25.64 -5.86
CA GLY A 23 0.87 26.87 -5.45
C GLY A 23 -0.07 26.67 -4.27
N CYS A 24 -0.87 25.59 -4.27
CA CYS A 24 -1.74 25.23 -3.14
C CYS A 24 -0.90 24.95 -1.87
N MET A 25 0.18 24.18 -1.97
CA MET A 25 1.04 23.86 -0.83
C MET A 25 1.76 25.09 -0.27
N LYS A 26 2.15 26.04 -1.13
CA LYS A 26 2.70 27.32 -0.71
C LYS A 26 1.69 28.13 0.09
N LEU A 27 0.46 28.29 -0.43
CA LEU A 27 -0.62 28.99 0.27
C LEU A 27 -0.98 28.32 1.61
N ILE A 28 -1.01 26.99 1.65
CA ILE A 28 -1.26 26.24 2.90
C ILE A 28 -0.19 26.57 3.95
N LYS A 29 1.10 26.62 3.57
CA LYS A 29 2.20 26.98 4.47
C LYS A 29 2.08 28.42 4.98
N GLU A 30 1.74 29.36 4.10
CA GLU A 30 1.53 30.76 4.47
C GLU A 30 0.37 30.90 5.47
N ILE A 31 -0.80 30.35 5.15
CA ILE A 31 -2.00 30.40 5.99
C ILE A 31 -1.76 29.77 7.37
N THR A 32 -1.11 28.61 7.42
CA THR A 32 -0.83 27.91 8.68
C THR A 32 0.29 28.54 9.51
N SER A 33 1.05 29.47 8.93
CA SER A 33 2.04 30.27 9.68
C SER A 33 1.41 31.46 10.40
N GLU A 34 0.28 31.97 9.91
CA GLU A 34 -0.42 33.13 10.47
C GLU A 34 -1.65 32.75 11.32
N LEU A 35 -2.32 31.65 10.98
CA LEU A 35 -3.52 31.19 11.65
C LEU A 35 -3.26 29.90 12.45
N PRO A 36 -3.92 29.70 13.59
CA PRO A 36 -3.80 28.49 14.41
C PRO A 36 -4.55 27.31 13.78
N ILE A 37 -4.10 26.86 12.61
CA ILE A 37 -4.68 25.76 11.85
C ILE A 37 -3.66 24.62 11.77
N TYR A 38 -3.99 23.47 12.35
CA TYR A 38 -3.15 22.28 12.29
C TYR A 38 -3.36 21.48 11.01
N LEU A 39 -2.27 21.01 10.41
CA LEU A 39 -2.33 20.12 9.24
C LEU A 39 -2.51 18.66 9.66
N PRO A 40 -3.60 17.98 9.22
CA PRO A 40 -3.85 16.57 9.57
C PRO A 40 -3.14 15.57 8.64
N ASN A 41 -2.21 16.03 7.80
CA ASN A 41 -1.56 15.18 6.80
C ASN A 41 -0.50 14.24 7.42
N SER A 42 0.26 13.54 6.57
CA SER A 42 1.25 12.54 7.00
C SER A 42 2.46 13.11 7.77
N LEU A 43 2.56 14.43 7.92
CA LEU A 43 3.51 15.07 8.84
C LEU A 43 3.08 14.90 10.31
N ASN A 44 1.81 14.62 10.55
CA ASN A 44 1.29 14.44 11.90
C ASN A 44 1.64 13.04 12.44
N SER A 45 2.62 12.98 13.35
CA SER A 45 3.09 11.74 13.99
C SER A 45 1.99 11.03 14.79
N LEU A 46 1.00 11.75 15.31
CA LEU A 46 -0.08 11.18 16.13
C LEU A 46 -0.95 10.21 15.34
N ARG A 47 -1.04 10.39 14.01
CA ARG A 47 -1.77 9.46 13.13
C ARG A 47 -1.19 8.05 13.19
N LEU A 48 0.13 7.92 13.31
CA LEU A 48 0.79 6.62 13.40
C LEU A 48 0.46 5.91 14.72
N GLU A 49 0.24 6.67 15.81
CA GLU A 49 -0.18 6.10 17.10
C GLU A 49 -1.59 5.54 17.07
N GLY A 50 -2.49 6.14 16.28
CA GLY A 50 -3.80 5.55 16.02
C GLY A 50 -3.68 4.34 15.08
N GLN A 51 -2.95 4.48 13.98
CA GLN A 51 -2.84 3.42 12.97
C GLN A 51 -2.17 2.13 13.49
N LYS A 52 -1.23 2.23 14.44
CA LYS A 52 -0.55 1.05 14.99
C LYS A 52 -1.49 0.10 15.72
N THR A 53 -2.64 0.58 16.22
CA THR A 53 -3.59 -0.27 16.95
C THR A 53 -4.14 -1.39 16.07
N ALA A 54 -4.20 -1.19 14.74
CA ALA A 54 -4.60 -2.25 13.82
C ALA A 54 -3.68 -3.48 13.90
N ALA A 55 -2.37 -3.31 14.15
CA ALA A 55 -1.46 -4.44 14.38
C ALA A 55 -1.71 -5.12 15.73
N ILE A 56 -2.04 -4.34 16.76
CA ILE A 56 -2.38 -4.85 18.10
C ILE A 56 -3.69 -5.66 18.01
N GLU A 57 -4.68 -5.16 17.28
CA GLU A 57 -5.96 -5.84 17.04
C GLU A 57 -5.78 -7.14 16.26
N ILE A 58 -4.89 -7.19 15.26
CA ILE A 58 -4.55 -8.46 14.57
C ILE A 58 -4.08 -9.51 15.58
N LEU A 59 -3.15 -9.15 16.46
CA LEU A 59 -2.66 -10.08 17.49
C LEU A 59 -3.80 -10.49 18.42
N GLN A 60 -4.57 -9.52 18.93
CA GLN A 60 -5.68 -9.78 19.83
C GLN A 60 -6.71 -10.72 19.22
N GLN A 61 -7.08 -10.52 17.95
CA GLN A 61 -8.06 -11.32 17.21
C GLN A 61 -7.56 -12.75 16.93
N PHE A 62 -6.24 -12.95 16.85
CA PHE A 62 -5.63 -14.28 16.79
C PHE A 62 -5.24 -14.82 18.16
N ASN A 63 -5.85 -14.35 19.25
CA ASN A 63 -5.56 -14.80 20.60
C ASN A 63 -4.06 -14.71 20.95
N TRP A 64 -3.43 -13.62 20.53
CA TRP A 64 -2.00 -13.33 20.67
C TRP A 64 -1.07 -14.27 19.90
N GLU A 65 -1.59 -15.08 18.98
CA GLU A 65 -0.76 -15.81 18.02
C GLU A 65 -0.31 -14.88 16.88
N VAL A 66 1.00 -14.66 16.81
CA VAL A 66 1.60 -13.79 15.79
C VAL A 66 1.46 -14.43 14.41
N PRO A 67 0.97 -13.73 13.37
CA PRO A 67 1.03 -14.23 12.00
C PRO A 67 2.48 -14.32 11.52
N ASP A 68 2.75 -15.12 10.49
CA ASP A 68 4.09 -15.22 9.92
C ASP A 68 4.36 -14.03 9.00
N TRP A 69 3.34 -13.62 8.26
CA TRP A 69 3.39 -12.54 7.30
C TRP A 69 2.24 -11.54 7.45
N VAL A 70 2.56 -10.25 7.27
CA VAL A 70 1.55 -9.20 7.12
C VAL A 70 1.88 -8.36 5.89
N ILE A 71 0.92 -8.26 4.97
CA ILE A 71 1.07 -7.55 3.70
C ILE A 71 0.32 -6.23 3.77
N VAL A 72 1.03 -5.13 3.57
CA VAL A 72 0.49 -3.77 3.67
C VAL A 72 0.66 -3.05 2.33
N PRO A 73 -0.44 -2.55 1.72
CA PRO A 73 -0.34 -1.67 0.56
C PRO A 73 0.46 -0.40 0.86
N GLY A 74 1.50 -0.14 0.08
CA GLY A 74 2.51 0.89 0.32
C GLY A 74 2.37 2.12 -0.59
N GLY A 75 1.65 3.14 -0.11
CA GLY A 75 1.58 4.47 -0.74
C GLY A 75 2.57 5.45 -0.13
N ASN A 76 2.10 6.31 0.77
CA ASN A 76 2.96 7.23 1.52
C ASN A 76 3.83 6.56 2.61
N LEU A 77 3.84 5.23 2.64
CA LEU A 77 4.70 4.39 3.48
C LEU A 77 4.59 4.57 5.01
N GLY A 78 3.67 5.41 5.50
CA GLY A 78 3.40 5.53 6.94
C GLY A 78 2.75 4.28 7.54
N ASN A 79 1.86 3.62 6.79
CA ASN A 79 1.11 2.47 7.28
C ASN A 79 2.02 1.30 7.65
N ILE A 80 2.96 0.91 6.79
CA ILE A 80 3.89 -0.21 7.06
C ILE A 80 4.66 0.01 8.37
N TYR A 81 5.11 1.24 8.63
CA TYR A 81 5.77 1.61 9.88
C TYR A 81 4.82 1.58 11.08
N ALA A 82 3.57 2.04 10.92
CA ALA A 82 2.57 1.96 11.99
C ALA A 82 2.30 0.50 12.39
N PHE A 83 2.14 -0.41 11.43
CA PHE A 83 1.99 -1.85 11.71
C PHE A 83 3.20 -2.41 12.45
N TYR A 84 4.41 -2.15 11.95
CA TYR A 84 5.64 -2.54 12.65
C TYR A 84 5.70 -2.00 14.07
N LYS A 85 5.36 -0.73 14.29
CA LYS A 85 5.38 -0.11 15.61
C LYS A 85 4.42 -0.82 16.57
N GLY A 86 3.24 -1.22 16.10
CA GLY A 86 2.25 -1.95 16.91
C GLY A 86 2.73 -3.35 17.29
N PHE A 87 3.26 -4.12 16.33
CA PHE A 87 3.83 -5.45 16.60
C PHE A 87 5.05 -5.36 17.53
N LYS A 88 5.98 -4.43 17.26
CA LYS A 88 7.15 -4.21 18.09
C LYS A 88 6.78 -3.85 19.53
N MET A 89 5.80 -2.97 19.72
CA MET A 89 5.33 -2.60 21.06
C MET A 89 4.77 -3.81 21.81
N CYS A 90 3.96 -4.66 21.16
CA CYS A 90 3.44 -5.87 21.81
C CYS A 90 4.55 -6.86 22.17
N HIS A 91 5.56 -6.99 21.31
CA HIS A 91 6.73 -7.81 21.57
C HIS A 91 7.59 -7.28 22.73
N GLU A 92 7.91 -5.97 22.73
CA GLU A 92 8.71 -5.33 23.79
C GLU A 92 8.02 -5.37 25.15
N LEU A 93 6.69 -5.38 25.19
CA LEU A 93 5.89 -5.50 26.41
C LEU A 93 5.65 -6.96 26.84
N GLY A 94 6.15 -7.95 26.09
CA GLY A 94 5.99 -9.37 26.41
C GLY A 94 4.58 -9.92 26.22
N LEU A 95 3.75 -9.27 25.39
CA LEU A 95 2.45 -9.81 25.00
C LEU A 95 2.57 -10.94 23.96
N VAL A 96 3.66 -10.92 23.18
CA VAL A 96 4.03 -11.93 22.18
C VAL A 96 5.54 -12.12 22.13
N ASP A 97 6.00 -13.32 21.79
CA ASP A 97 7.43 -13.67 21.82
C ASP A 97 8.18 -13.44 20.50
N ARG A 98 7.47 -13.01 19.45
CA ARG A 98 8.07 -12.71 18.13
C ARG A 98 7.33 -11.60 17.40
N MET A 99 7.92 -11.12 16.30
CA MET A 99 7.27 -10.22 15.34
C MET A 99 6.97 -10.96 14.02
N PRO A 100 5.93 -10.54 13.27
CA PRO A 100 5.73 -11.01 11.90
C PRO A 100 6.77 -10.40 10.95
N ARG A 101 7.03 -11.05 9.81
CA ARG A 101 7.69 -10.41 8.67
C ARG A 101 6.67 -9.56 7.91
N LEU A 102 7.10 -8.40 7.43
CA LEU A 102 6.20 -7.46 6.74
C LEU A 102 6.52 -7.36 5.26
N ILE A 103 5.47 -7.29 4.43
CA ILE A 103 5.59 -7.07 2.99
C ILE A 103 4.96 -5.72 2.65
N CYS A 104 5.73 -4.87 1.99
CA CYS A 104 5.24 -3.63 1.41
C CYS A 104 4.88 -3.86 -0.06
N ALA A 105 3.59 -3.81 -0.41
CA ALA A 105 3.12 -4.04 -1.78
C ALA A 105 2.84 -2.70 -2.49
N GLN A 106 3.49 -2.45 -3.63
CA GLN A 106 3.35 -1.22 -4.41
C GLN A 106 2.75 -1.47 -5.80
N ALA A 107 2.08 -0.47 -6.37
CA ALA A 107 1.72 -0.53 -7.79
C ALA A 107 2.97 -0.26 -8.63
N ALA A 108 3.19 -0.97 -9.74
CA ALA A 108 4.37 -0.80 -10.61
C ALA A 108 4.50 0.63 -11.16
N ASN A 109 3.36 1.34 -11.29
CA ASN A 109 3.29 2.73 -11.70
C ASN A 109 3.65 3.74 -10.59
N ALA A 110 3.79 3.28 -9.35
CA ALA A 110 4.09 4.07 -8.15
C ALA A 110 4.89 3.24 -7.13
N ASN A 111 6.07 2.79 -7.54
CA ASN A 111 6.91 1.82 -6.83
C ASN A 111 8.29 2.36 -6.40
N PRO A 112 8.42 3.60 -5.88
CA PRO A 112 9.73 4.16 -5.55
C PRO A 112 10.49 3.34 -4.51
N LEU A 113 9.80 2.61 -3.61
CA LEU A 113 10.48 1.73 -2.67
C LEU A 113 11.00 0.47 -3.39
N TYR A 114 10.20 -0.14 -4.26
CA TYR A 114 10.62 -1.32 -5.01
C TYR A 114 11.87 -1.05 -5.87
N LEU A 115 11.93 0.09 -6.56
CA LEU A 115 13.05 0.44 -7.44
C LEU A 115 14.39 0.64 -6.71
N HIS A 116 14.34 0.93 -5.41
CA HIS A 116 15.53 1.22 -4.59
C HIS A 116 15.84 0.10 -3.59
N SER A 117 15.06 -0.98 -3.58
CA SER A 117 15.47 -2.21 -2.90
C SER A 117 16.56 -2.92 -3.70
N ASP A 118 17.68 -3.22 -3.04
CA ASP A 118 18.83 -3.88 -3.69
C ASP A 118 18.44 -5.32 -4.11
N PRO A 119 18.61 -5.69 -5.39
CA PRO A 119 18.56 -7.08 -5.78
C PRO A 119 19.79 -7.77 -5.19
N GLY A 120 19.62 -8.40 -4.03
CA GLY A 120 20.64 -9.30 -3.50
C GLY A 120 21.17 -10.25 -4.60
N PRO A 121 22.41 -10.73 -4.49
CA PRO A 121 23.13 -11.41 -5.59
C PRO A 121 22.46 -12.67 -6.17
N GLU A 122 21.39 -13.18 -5.57
CA GLU A 122 20.62 -14.36 -6.02
C GLU A 122 19.43 -14.01 -6.94
N ALA A 123 19.16 -12.72 -7.18
CA ALA A 123 17.98 -12.24 -7.91
C ALA A 123 18.02 -12.45 -9.45
N ASN A 124 19.12 -12.94 -10.02
CA ASN A 124 19.22 -13.24 -11.45
C ASN A 124 18.94 -14.72 -11.75
N ALA A 125 17.66 -15.10 -11.71
CA ALA A 125 17.20 -16.36 -12.31
C ALA A 125 16.05 -16.10 -13.27
N PHE A 126 16.41 -16.02 -14.55
CA PHE A 126 15.55 -16.01 -15.74
C PHE A 126 14.65 -17.25 -15.76
N LEU A 127 13.30 -17.14 -15.74
CA LEU A 127 12.40 -18.25 -16.11
C LEU A 127 10.98 -17.79 -16.53
N LEU A 128 10.71 -17.97 -17.84
CA LEU A 128 9.44 -18.33 -18.49
C LEU A 128 8.20 -17.42 -18.37
N GLY A 129 8.09 -16.43 -19.26
CA GLY A 129 6.81 -16.04 -19.89
C GLY A 129 5.78 -15.29 -19.03
N LEU A 130 5.99 -15.16 -17.73
CA LEU A 130 5.33 -14.19 -16.85
C LEU A 130 6.45 -13.33 -16.27
N GLN A 131 6.37 -12.00 -16.40
CA GLN A 131 7.37 -11.08 -15.87
C GLN A 131 7.36 -11.06 -14.32
N ALA A 132 7.81 -12.14 -13.69
CA ALA A 132 8.11 -12.17 -12.27
C ALA A 132 9.51 -11.58 -12.09
N ARG A 133 9.59 -10.33 -11.63
CA ARG A 133 10.83 -9.75 -11.16
C ARG A 133 11.20 -10.35 -9.79
N PRO A 134 12.49 -10.49 -9.48
CA PRO A 134 12.95 -11.14 -8.25
C PRO A 134 12.50 -10.40 -6.99
N CYS A 135 12.25 -11.15 -5.90
CA CYS A 135 11.96 -10.61 -4.59
C CYS A 135 13.20 -9.99 -3.96
N LEU A 136 13.12 -8.70 -3.70
CA LEU A 136 14.27 -7.93 -3.28
C LEU A 136 14.44 -8.07 -1.75
N HIS A 137 15.36 -8.94 -1.35
CA HIS A 137 15.82 -9.06 0.04
C HIS A 137 16.77 -7.92 0.37
N TYR A 138 16.51 -7.23 1.47
CA TYR A 138 17.27 -6.03 1.82
C TYR A 138 18.46 -6.34 2.74
N LYS A 139 19.70 -6.07 2.29
CA LYS A 139 20.92 -6.20 3.13
C LYS A 139 21.95 -5.05 3.08
N SER A 140 21.88 -4.08 2.16
CA SER A 140 23.08 -3.28 1.77
C SER A 140 23.03 -1.74 1.83
N GLY A 141 21.94 -1.08 2.22
CA GLY A 141 21.94 0.37 2.47
C GLY A 141 21.14 1.21 1.46
N TRP A 142 20.06 1.84 1.92
CA TRP A 142 19.28 2.86 1.17
C TRP A 142 20.04 4.19 1.02
N LYS A 143 21.21 4.20 0.36
CA LYS A 143 22.02 5.42 0.23
C LYS A 143 21.57 6.35 -0.91
N ASP A 144 20.81 5.84 -1.88
CA ASP A 144 20.51 6.55 -3.12
C ASP A 144 19.00 6.63 -3.44
N PHE A 145 18.13 6.84 -2.44
CA PHE A 145 16.70 7.05 -2.70
C PHE A 145 16.49 8.28 -3.59
N LYS A 146 15.82 8.10 -4.73
CA LYS A 146 15.40 9.18 -5.62
C LYS A 146 13.88 9.14 -5.84
N PRO A 147 13.18 10.26 -5.61
CA PRO A 147 11.78 10.37 -5.98
C PRO A 147 11.54 9.99 -7.44
N VAL A 148 10.44 9.31 -7.71
CA VAL A 148 10.01 8.98 -9.08
C VAL A 148 8.74 9.73 -9.41
N LYS A 149 8.50 10.01 -10.69
CA LYS A 149 7.20 10.52 -11.13
C LYS A 149 6.22 9.34 -11.17
N ALA A 150 5.26 9.32 -10.26
CA ALA A 150 4.22 8.29 -10.28
C ALA A 150 3.31 8.46 -11.50
N ASN A 151 3.06 7.35 -12.19
CA ASN A 151 2.08 7.26 -13.27
C ASN A 151 0.70 6.92 -12.70
N THR A 152 -0.35 7.12 -13.50
CA THR A 152 -1.73 6.79 -13.11
C THR A 152 -1.86 5.31 -12.73
N THR A 153 -2.56 5.04 -11.64
CA THR A 153 -2.90 3.68 -11.20
C THR A 153 -4.34 3.60 -10.71
N PHE A 154 -4.99 2.46 -10.93
CA PHE A 154 -6.29 2.16 -10.32
C PHE A 154 -6.21 2.16 -8.79
N ALA A 155 -5.04 1.87 -8.23
CA ALA A 155 -4.74 1.98 -6.81
C ALA A 155 -4.43 3.43 -6.39
N SER A 156 -5.32 4.37 -6.70
CA SER A 156 -5.10 5.83 -6.57
C SER A 156 -4.58 6.29 -5.19
N ALA A 157 -5.03 5.67 -4.08
CA ALA A 157 -4.55 6.04 -2.74
C ALA A 157 -3.08 5.68 -2.44
N ILE A 158 -2.41 4.90 -3.32
CA ILE A 158 -0.98 4.59 -3.24
C ILE A 158 -0.20 5.11 -4.45
N GLN A 159 -0.80 5.98 -5.26
CA GLN A 159 -0.13 6.67 -6.37
C GLN A 159 0.84 7.73 -5.84
N ILE A 160 1.93 7.30 -5.22
CA ILE A 160 2.91 8.16 -4.55
C ILE A 160 4.31 7.85 -5.10
N GLY A 161 4.92 8.86 -5.70
CA GLY A 161 6.28 8.79 -6.25
C GLY A 161 7.37 9.31 -5.31
N ASP A 162 6.97 10.15 -4.35
CA ASP A 162 7.84 10.71 -3.30
C ASP A 162 7.19 10.51 -1.91
N PRO A 163 7.33 9.32 -1.30
CA PRO A 163 6.73 9.01 -0.02
C PRO A 163 7.45 9.72 1.14
N VAL A 164 6.70 10.51 1.89
CA VAL A 164 7.13 11.28 3.08
C VAL A 164 7.72 10.39 4.17
N SER A 165 7.28 9.13 4.28
CA SER A 165 7.74 8.19 5.32
C SER A 165 8.72 7.13 4.83
N ILE A 166 9.49 7.42 3.78
CA ILE A 166 10.48 6.49 3.21
C ILE A 166 11.44 5.93 4.26
N ASP A 167 12.08 6.79 5.06
CA ASP A 167 13.06 6.37 6.08
C ASP A 167 12.46 5.43 7.11
N ARG A 168 11.20 5.68 7.49
CA ARG A 168 10.45 4.84 8.44
C ARG A 168 10.13 3.47 7.85
N ALA A 169 9.74 3.40 6.59
CA ALA A 169 9.51 2.13 5.91
C ALA A 169 10.80 1.35 5.71
N VAL A 170 11.89 2.02 5.34
CA VAL A 170 13.23 1.42 5.25
C VAL A 170 13.66 0.85 6.60
N TYR A 171 13.52 1.63 7.67
CA TYR A 171 13.80 1.17 9.03
C TYR A 171 12.95 -0.06 9.38
N THR A 172 11.65 -0.02 9.06
CA THR A 172 10.73 -1.12 9.32
C THR A 172 11.19 -2.41 8.65
N LEU A 173 11.36 -2.38 7.32
CA LEU A 173 11.69 -3.56 6.52
C LEU A 173 13.03 -4.16 6.96
N ARG A 174 14.00 -3.33 7.36
CA ARG A 174 15.27 -3.80 7.95
C ARG A 174 15.07 -4.59 9.25
N ASN A 175 14.22 -4.09 10.14
CA ASN A 175 14.08 -4.64 11.47
C ASN A 175 13.11 -5.82 11.56
N CYS A 176 12.35 -6.10 10.50
CA CYS A 176 11.42 -7.24 10.43
C CYS A 176 11.73 -8.20 9.27
N ASP A 177 12.94 -8.14 8.70
CA ASP A 177 13.34 -8.92 7.51
C ASP A 177 12.27 -8.88 6.40
N GLY A 178 11.77 -7.66 6.15
CA GLY A 178 10.63 -7.41 5.27
C GLY A 178 10.98 -7.39 3.79
N ILE A 179 9.96 -7.52 2.95
CA ILE A 179 10.07 -7.60 1.50
C ILE A 179 9.29 -6.43 0.87
N VAL A 180 9.73 -5.97 -0.29
CA VAL A 180 8.96 -5.08 -1.15
C VAL A 180 8.60 -5.83 -2.43
N GLU A 181 7.34 -5.76 -2.83
CA GLU A 181 6.86 -6.35 -4.08
C GLU A 181 5.98 -5.37 -4.85
N GLU A 182 5.87 -5.60 -6.16
CA GLU A 182 5.08 -4.76 -7.07
C GLU A 182 3.95 -5.54 -7.76
N ALA A 183 2.93 -4.80 -8.19
CA ALA A 183 1.83 -5.30 -9.02
C ALA A 183 1.60 -4.37 -10.21
N THR A 184 1.55 -4.92 -11.42
CA THR A 184 1.14 -4.15 -12.60
C THR A 184 -0.36 -3.83 -12.57
N GLU A 185 -0.81 -2.88 -13.41
CA GLU A 185 -2.22 -2.50 -13.47
C GLU A 185 -3.14 -3.66 -13.90
N GLU A 186 -2.71 -4.51 -14.84
CA GLU A 186 -3.48 -5.69 -15.23
C GLU A 186 -3.49 -6.72 -14.09
N GLU A 187 -2.34 -7.01 -13.47
CA GLU A 187 -2.26 -7.96 -12.37
C GLU A 187 -3.14 -7.57 -11.18
N LEU A 188 -3.10 -6.30 -10.75
CA LEU A 188 -3.86 -5.87 -9.58
C LEU A 188 -5.38 -5.89 -9.85
N MET A 189 -5.80 -5.58 -11.08
CA MET A 189 -7.21 -5.58 -11.47
C MET A 189 -7.74 -7.01 -11.67
N ASP A 190 -6.96 -7.89 -12.30
CA ASP A 190 -7.29 -9.30 -12.46
C ASP A 190 -7.41 -10.00 -11.09
N VAL A 191 -6.43 -9.78 -10.20
CA VAL A 191 -6.46 -10.33 -8.84
C VAL A 191 -7.62 -9.75 -8.02
N MET A 192 -7.94 -8.47 -8.19
CA MET A 192 -9.12 -7.87 -7.57
C MET A 192 -10.41 -8.56 -8.04
N ALA A 193 -10.56 -8.81 -9.35
CA ALA A 193 -11.72 -9.50 -9.90
C ALA A 193 -11.82 -10.96 -9.42
N GLN A 194 -10.69 -11.65 -9.27
CA GLN A 194 -10.64 -12.98 -8.67
C GLN A 194 -11.01 -12.97 -7.19
N ALA A 195 -10.50 -12.02 -6.41
CA ALA A 195 -10.87 -11.88 -5.01
C ALA A 195 -12.39 -11.65 -4.88
N ASP A 196 -12.94 -10.76 -5.70
CA ASP A 196 -14.37 -10.48 -5.73
C ASP A 196 -15.22 -11.70 -6.10
N SER A 197 -14.73 -12.56 -7.01
CA SER A 197 -15.45 -13.79 -7.40
C SER A 197 -15.58 -14.81 -6.27
N THR A 198 -14.76 -14.70 -5.22
CA THR A 198 -14.87 -15.52 -4.00
C THR A 198 -15.88 -14.98 -2.98
N GLY A 199 -16.61 -13.92 -3.31
CA GLY A 199 -17.60 -13.28 -2.42
C GLY A 199 -17.04 -12.12 -1.60
N MET A 200 -15.74 -11.80 -1.75
CA MET A 200 -15.22 -10.53 -1.28
C MET A 200 -15.72 -9.39 -2.18
N PHE A 201 -15.43 -8.16 -1.76
CA PHE A 201 -15.52 -7.02 -2.65
C PHE A 201 -14.42 -6.04 -2.22
N VAL A 202 -13.26 -6.10 -2.87
CA VAL A 202 -12.02 -5.48 -2.35
C VAL A 202 -11.67 -4.18 -3.09
N CYS A 203 -10.85 -3.31 -2.49
CA CYS A 203 -10.31 -2.14 -3.19
C CYS A 203 -9.09 -2.51 -4.07
N PRO A 204 -8.72 -1.68 -5.07
CA PRO A 204 -7.54 -1.93 -5.91
C PRO A 204 -6.23 -2.08 -5.11
N HIS A 205 -6.08 -1.39 -3.98
CA HIS A 205 -4.94 -1.57 -3.06
C HIS A 205 -4.83 -2.97 -2.48
N THR A 206 -5.97 -3.59 -2.21
CA THR A 206 -6.01 -5.00 -1.78
C THR A 206 -5.64 -5.90 -2.94
N GLY A 207 -6.03 -5.55 -4.18
CA GLY A 207 -5.54 -6.20 -5.40
C GLY A 207 -4.02 -6.23 -5.47
N VAL A 208 -3.36 -5.08 -5.25
CA VAL A 208 -1.88 -4.98 -5.20
C VAL A 208 -1.28 -5.90 -4.12
N ALA A 209 -1.85 -5.90 -2.92
CA ALA A 209 -1.36 -6.75 -1.83
C ALA A 209 -1.57 -8.25 -2.08
N LEU A 210 -2.70 -8.63 -2.70
CA LEU A 210 -2.96 -10.01 -3.09
C LEU A 210 -2.07 -10.45 -4.27
N THR A 211 -1.76 -9.58 -5.21
CA THR A 211 -0.77 -9.87 -6.26
C THR A 211 0.59 -10.18 -5.63
N ALA A 212 1.05 -9.36 -4.68
CA ALA A 212 2.30 -9.63 -3.95
C ALA A 212 2.24 -10.97 -3.20
N LEU A 213 1.11 -11.30 -2.55
CA LEU A 213 0.90 -12.60 -1.92
C LEU A 213 1.06 -13.75 -2.92
N PHE A 214 0.43 -13.66 -4.09
CA PHE A 214 0.49 -14.73 -5.10
C PHE A 214 1.89 -14.89 -5.69
N LYS A 215 2.61 -13.80 -5.97
CA LYS A 215 4.02 -13.85 -6.41
C LYS A 215 4.88 -14.58 -5.38
N LEU A 216 4.81 -14.16 -4.12
CA LEU A 216 5.60 -14.71 -3.02
C LEU A 216 5.23 -16.16 -2.66
N ARG A 217 3.97 -16.55 -2.84
CA ARG A 217 3.53 -17.94 -2.78
C ARG A 217 4.17 -18.78 -3.89
N ASN A 218 4.13 -18.31 -5.13
CA ASN A 218 4.67 -19.03 -6.28
C ASN A 218 6.20 -19.19 -6.20
N GLN A 219 6.90 -18.25 -5.56
CA GLN A 219 8.35 -18.35 -5.31
C GLN A 219 8.69 -19.20 -4.08
N GLY A 220 7.69 -19.73 -3.35
CA GLY A 220 7.90 -20.52 -2.15
C GLY A 220 8.34 -19.72 -0.92
N VAL A 221 8.24 -18.38 -0.96
CA VAL A 221 8.62 -17.49 0.15
C VAL A 221 7.56 -17.50 1.27
N ILE A 222 6.28 -17.59 0.91
CA ILE A 222 5.16 -17.62 1.86
C ILE A 222 4.53 -19.01 1.87
N THR A 223 4.62 -19.73 2.99
CA THR A 223 3.90 -21.00 3.21
C THR A 223 2.82 -20.88 4.29
N ASP A 224 2.92 -19.89 5.17
CA ASP A 224 2.28 -19.94 6.49
C ASP A 224 1.17 -18.88 6.67
N ARG A 225 0.79 -18.59 7.94
CA ARG A 225 -0.32 -17.70 8.28
C ARG A 225 -0.01 -16.28 7.83
N THR A 226 -0.85 -15.75 6.94
CA THR A 226 -0.65 -14.45 6.31
C THR A 226 -1.87 -13.55 6.47
N VAL A 227 -1.65 -12.29 6.81
CA VAL A 227 -2.69 -11.25 6.89
C VAL A 227 -2.49 -10.23 5.77
N VAL A 228 -3.57 -9.90 5.05
CA VAL A 228 -3.58 -8.83 4.04
C VAL A 228 -4.37 -7.64 4.56
N VAL A 229 -3.75 -6.46 4.56
CA VAL A 229 -4.39 -5.23 5.05
C VAL A 229 -5.19 -4.55 3.94
N SER A 230 -6.52 -4.52 4.08
CA SER A 230 -7.40 -3.73 3.22
C SER A 230 -7.62 -2.33 3.82
N THR A 231 -7.20 -1.28 3.11
CA THR A 231 -7.14 0.09 3.68
C THR A 231 -8.33 0.97 3.32
N ALA A 232 -9.19 0.54 2.40
CA ALA A 232 -10.29 1.37 1.91
C ALA A 232 -11.52 0.52 1.57
N HIS A 233 -12.69 1.06 1.89
CA HIS A 233 -13.94 0.43 1.51
C HIS A 233 -14.13 0.48 -0.02
N ARG A 234 -14.38 -0.70 -0.59
CA ARG A 234 -14.68 -1.00 -2.00
C ARG A 234 -15.64 -0.06 -2.74
N LEU A 235 -16.63 0.52 -2.06
CA LEU A 235 -17.65 1.38 -2.68
C LEU A 235 -17.05 2.68 -3.24
N LYS A 236 -15.83 3.04 -2.81
CA LYS A 236 -15.07 4.14 -3.39
C LYS A 236 -14.56 3.84 -4.81
N PHE A 237 -14.64 2.59 -5.26
CA PHE A 237 -14.03 2.09 -6.50
C PHE A 237 -15.05 1.33 -7.36
N SER A 238 -16.34 1.63 -7.26
CA SER A 238 -17.36 0.99 -8.11
C SER A 238 -17.08 1.22 -9.60
N GLN A 239 -16.69 2.45 -9.99
CA GLN A 239 -16.43 2.79 -11.38
C GLN A 239 -15.33 1.92 -12.00
N SER A 240 -14.19 1.73 -11.32
CA SER A 240 -13.10 0.90 -11.85
C SER A 240 -13.52 -0.55 -12.07
N LYS A 241 -14.45 -1.06 -11.25
CA LYS A 241 -14.99 -2.41 -11.39
C LYS A 241 -16.02 -2.50 -12.52
N ILE A 242 -16.87 -1.48 -12.67
CA ILE A 242 -17.78 -1.37 -13.81
C ILE A 242 -16.96 -1.40 -15.09
N ASP A 243 -15.94 -0.54 -15.20
CA ASP A 243 -15.09 -0.44 -16.38
C ASP A 243 -14.37 -1.76 -16.68
N TYR A 244 -13.87 -2.45 -15.65
CA TYR A 244 -13.22 -3.77 -15.81
C TYR A 244 -14.20 -4.84 -16.31
N HIS A 245 -15.37 -5.00 -15.64
CA HIS A 245 -16.33 -6.03 -16.02
C HIS A 245 -17.06 -5.73 -17.34
N SER A 246 -17.12 -4.47 -17.76
CA SER A 246 -17.63 -4.07 -19.08
C SER A 246 -16.56 -4.06 -20.18
N LYS A 247 -15.31 -4.46 -19.88
CA LYS A 247 -14.16 -4.40 -20.81
C LYS A 247 -13.93 -3.01 -21.42
N ALA A 248 -14.15 -1.96 -20.61
CA ALA A 248 -14.01 -0.57 -21.02
C ALA A 248 -12.66 0.07 -20.61
N ILE A 249 -11.75 -0.72 -20.05
CA ILE A 249 -10.39 -0.26 -19.71
C ILE A 249 -9.48 -0.42 -20.94
N PRO A 250 -8.94 0.67 -21.51
CA PRO A 250 -7.99 0.60 -22.62
C PRO A 250 -6.73 -0.19 -22.23
N ASP A 251 -6.16 -0.91 -23.19
CA ASP A 251 -4.89 -1.64 -23.04
C ASP A 251 -4.86 -2.69 -21.91
N MET A 252 -6.03 -3.18 -21.46
CA MET A 252 -6.17 -4.23 -20.45
C MET A 252 -7.11 -5.33 -20.95
N ALA A 253 -6.70 -6.60 -20.86
CA ALA A 253 -7.48 -7.71 -21.40
C ALA A 253 -8.80 -7.95 -20.64
N CYS A 254 -8.86 -7.55 -19.36
CA CYS A 254 -9.99 -7.76 -18.47
C CYS A 254 -10.42 -9.25 -18.45
N ARG A 255 -9.45 -10.13 -18.18
CA ARG A 255 -9.55 -11.59 -18.39
C ARG A 255 -10.66 -12.23 -17.56
N PHE A 256 -10.97 -11.65 -16.41
CA PHE A 256 -11.98 -12.10 -15.46
C PHE A 256 -13.23 -11.22 -15.46
N SER A 257 -13.49 -10.50 -16.56
CA SER A 257 -14.72 -9.72 -16.75
C SER A 257 -15.96 -10.60 -16.69
N ASN A 258 -17.06 -10.03 -16.16
CA ASN A 258 -18.33 -10.73 -15.96
C ASN A 258 -19.48 -9.76 -16.29
N PRO A 259 -19.66 -9.40 -17.58
CA PRO A 259 -20.71 -8.48 -18.01
C PRO A 259 -22.09 -9.12 -17.88
N LEU A 260 -23.13 -8.29 -17.75
CA LEU A 260 -24.51 -8.75 -17.92
C LEU A 260 -24.69 -9.28 -19.34
N LYS A 261 -25.37 -10.42 -19.47
CA LYS A 261 -25.76 -11.00 -20.76
C LYS A 261 -26.88 -10.18 -21.41
#